data_AF-A0A4T0UXQ4-F1
#
_entry.id   AF-A0A4T0UXQ4-F1
#
_cell.length_a   1.000
_cell.length_b   1.000
_cell.length_c   1.000
_cell.angle_alpha   90.00
_cell.angle_beta   90.00
_cell.angle_gamma   90.00
#
_symmetry.space_group_name_H-M   'P 1'
#
loop_
_entity.id
_entity.type
_entity.pdbx_description
1 polymer ?
#
loop_
_entity_poly.entity_id
_entity_poly.type
_entity_poly.pdbx_seq_one_letter_code
_entity_poly.pdbx_strand_id
1 'polypeptide(L)'
;MLRSRLRPRSAPLRVAAALAATVLVAAGCAAGGGGGASADDPGSGRGSGSGGAAGTSADGSGGAGLDSDAGELADLAEQLAQGEDGVVSGTGGQRGPSGKKSDADARVGSEVVIGSDISWPQCPRGMGIPEKRSQGMPMPLPDAEFVIVGLTNGPGFTPNPCLADQVDWVLDHRLLVAAYAVASYPDAATVDAYGDQGPFPAATKIGRLKNVGYQQARFNVGSMGAAGLQTPIVWIDVEPVPDFPWSADPIANAAVVEGLARGYADAGYEIGVYSTPSLWQGVVGDLSLGVPEWRAAGQTSAAEALSRCGADWSIQGGDAVLGQWVEDRRDRNLTCPGVESDLVTWFHQP
;
A
#
# COMPACT_ATOMS: atom_id res chain seq x y z
N MET A 1 27.60 21.70 -47.08
CA MET A 1 26.59 22.16 -48.05
C MET A 1 25.89 20.94 -48.65
N LEU A 2 24.69 20.58 -48.16
CA LEU A 2 23.71 19.85 -48.96
C LEU A 2 22.32 20.18 -48.40
N ARG A 3 21.41 20.49 -49.31
CA ARG A 3 20.21 21.32 -49.09
C ARG A 3 19.09 20.53 -48.43
N SER A 4 18.59 21.09 -47.33
CA SER A 4 17.29 20.81 -46.71
C SER A 4 16.14 21.15 -47.67
N ARG A 5 15.17 20.25 -47.81
CA ARG A 5 13.84 20.53 -48.38
C ARG A 5 12.78 20.19 -47.34
N LEU A 6 12.19 21.23 -46.77
CA LEU A 6 10.89 21.20 -46.09
C LEU A 6 9.76 20.94 -47.10
N ARG A 7 8.76 20.15 -46.69
CA ARG A 7 7.33 20.52 -46.73
C ARG A 7 6.47 19.58 -45.87
N PRO A 8 5.33 20.08 -45.35
CA PRO A 8 4.62 19.51 -44.20
C PRO A 8 3.55 18.50 -44.62
N ARG A 9 3.15 17.62 -43.69
CA ARG A 9 1.91 16.84 -43.81
C ARG A 9 1.02 17.06 -42.60
N SER A 10 -0.22 17.37 -42.95
CA SER A 10 -1.35 17.81 -42.15
C SER A 10 -1.80 16.77 -41.12
N ALA A 11 -2.22 17.27 -39.96
CA ALA A 11 -2.93 16.51 -38.94
C ALA A 11 -4.38 16.18 -39.36
N PRO A 12 -4.95 15.07 -38.87
CA PRO A 12 -6.39 14.94 -38.74
C PRO A 12 -6.84 15.35 -37.33
N LEU A 13 -7.73 16.35 -37.24
CA LEU A 13 -8.56 16.57 -36.07
C LEU A 13 -9.42 15.33 -35.83
N ARG A 14 -9.35 14.74 -34.64
CA ARG A 14 -10.41 13.88 -34.09
C ARG A 14 -11.06 14.60 -32.93
N VAL A 15 -12.30 15.01 -33.16
CA VAL A 15 -13.25 15.46 -32.15
C VAL A 15 -13.69 14.21 -31.38
N ALA A 16 -13.38 14.15 -30.09
CA ALA A 16 -13.98 13.18 -29.17
C ALA A 16 -14.97 13.92 -28.27
N ALA A 17 -16.21 13.44 -28.28
CA ALA A 17 -17.34 14.01 -27.57
C ALA A 17 -17.22 13.77 -26.07
N ALA A 18 -17.48 14.81 -25.29
CA ALA A 18 -17.64 14.72 -23.84
C ALA A 18 -19.02 14.12 -23.53
N LEU A 19 -19.04 12.98 -22.85
CA LEU A 19 -20.23 12.44 -22.20
C LEU A 19 -20.19 12.89 -20.73
N ALA A 20 -20.97 13.93 -20.42
CA ALA A 20 -21.25 14.34 -19.05
C ALA A 20 -22.33 13.41 -18.47
N ALA A 21 -21.98 12.61 -17.48
CA ALA A 21 -22.94 11.88 -16.66
C ALA A 21 -23.34 12.76 -15.46
N THR A 22 -24.51 13.37 -15.56
CA THR A 22 -25.14 14.13 -14.48
C THR A 22 -25.73 13.15 -13.45
N VAL A 23 -25.17 13.08 -12.24
CA VAL A 23 -25.82 12.41 -11.11
C VAL A 23 -26.73 13.42 -10.41
N LEU A 24 -28.05 13.21 -10.52
CA LEU A 24 -29.07 13.87 -9.71
C LEU A 24 -29.03 13.31 -8.29
N VAL A 25 -28.69 14.15 -7.30
CA VAL A 25 -29.03 13.89 -5.90
C VAL A 25 -30.36 14.56 -5.61
N ALA A 26 -31.39 13.76 -5.34
CA ALA A 26 -32.69 14.21 -4.88
C ALA A 26 -32.59 14.71 -3.43
N ALA A 27 -32.80 16.01 -3.23
CA ALA A 27 -33.01 16.60 -1.92
C ALA A 27 -34.42 16.26 -1.41
N GLY A 28 -34.50 15.44 -0.36
CA GLY A 28 -35.71 15.25 0.41
C GLY A 28 -35.83 16.32 1.49
N CYS A 29 -36.68 17.31 1.25
CA CYS A 29 -37.16 18.23 2.28
C CYS A 29 -38.23 17.54 3.14
N ALA A 30 -38.06 17.56 4.46
CA ALA A 30 -39.18 17.54 5.40
C ALA A 30 -38.91 18.59 6.49
N ALA A 31 -39.75 19.62 6.48
CA ALA A 31 -39.77 20.70 7.45
C ALA A 31 -40.54 20.28 8.71
N GLY A 32 -40.05 20.72 9.87
CA GLY A 32 -40.76 20.70 11.14
C GLY A 32 -40.02 21.62 12.11
N GLY A 33 -40.45 22.88 12.18
CA GLY A 33 -39.75 23.94 12.91
C GLY A 33 -40.13 24.04 14.39
N GLY A 34 -39.35 24.87 15.09
CA GLY A 34 -39.89 25.77 16.11
C GLY A 34 -39.38 25.62 17.54
N GLY A 35 -38.23 26.25 17.82
CA GLY A 35 -38.11 27.27 18.88
C GLY A 35 -37.94 26.83 20.35
N GLY A 36 -36.95 27.43 21.02
CA GLY A 36 -36.97 27.58 22.48
C GLY A 36 -35.58 27.57 23.12
N ALA A 37 -35.05 28.76 23.42
CA ALA A 37 -33.81 28.99 24.14
C ALA A 37 -33.88 28.60 25.63
N SER A 38 -32.74 28.23 26.21
CA SER A 38 -32.08 28.92 27.35
C SER A 38 -31.30 27.95 28.24
N ALA A 39 -30.19 28.48 28.76
CA ALA A 39 -29.23 27.89 29.67
C ALA A 39 -29.83 27.42 31.00
N ASP A 40 -29.20 26.41 31.61
CA ASP A 40 -28.68 26.46 32.99
C ASP A 40 -27.90 25.15 33.31
N ASP A 41 -26.69 25.32 33.86
CA ASP A 41 -25.87 24.36 34.63
C ASP A 41 -26.04 24.75 36.13
N PRO A 42 -25.62 24.03 37.20
CA PRO A 42 -24.96 22.72 37.33
C PRO A 42 -25.57 21.78 38.39
N GLY A 43 -25.06 20.54 38.49
CA GLY A 43 -25.45 19.65 39.59
C GLY A 43 -24.70 18.32 39.67
N SER A 44 -23.60 18.33 40.42
CA SER A 44 -22.86 17.18 40.95
C SER A 44 -23.72 16.10 41.63
N GLY A 45 -23.37 14.81 41.45
CA GLY A 45 -23.91 13.72 42.25
C GLY A 45 -23.23 12.37 42.01
N ARG A 46 -22.34 11.98 42.93
CA ARG A 46 -21.78 10.61 43.06
C ARG A 46 -22.87 9.64 43.48
N GLY A 47 -22.78 8.38 43.04
CA GLY A 47 -23.56 7.27 43.62
C GLY A 47 -23.20 5.90 43.04
N SER A 48 -22.35 5.15 43.75
CA SER A 48 -22.19 3.71 43.59
C SER A 48 -23.46 2.97 44.03
N GLY A 49 -23.79 1.88 43.36
CA GLY A 49 -24.85 0.96 43.80
C GLY A 49 -24.87 -0.33 42.97
N SER A 50 -24.43 -1.42 43.59
CA SER A 50 -24.39 -2.81 43.11
C SER A 50 -25.73 -3.54 43.20
N GLY A 51 -25.90 -4.57 42.36
CA GLY A 51 -26.93 -5.62 42.43
C GLY A 51 -27.70 -5.70 41.11
N GLY A 52 -27.78 -6.80 40.35
CA GLY A 52 -27.71 -8.22 40.67
C GLY A 52 -29.07 -8.84 40.35
N ALA A 53 -29.18 -9.57 39.22
CA ALA A 53 -29.98 -10.80 39.04
C ALA A 53 -30.29 -11.10 37.57
N ALA A 54 -30.33 -12.39 37.28
CA ALA A 54 -30.45 -13.08 36.00
C ALA A 54 -31.84 -13.00 35.33
N GLY A 55 -31.87 -13.28 34.02
CA GLY A 55 -33.11 -13.56 33.28
C GLY A 55 -32.92 -13.76 31.77
N THR A 56 -32.66 -15.02 31.38
CA THR A 56 -33.15 -15.76 30.18
C THR A 56 -33.13 -15.14 28.76
N SER A 57 -32.33 -15.80 27.91
CA SER A 57 -32.56 -16.30 26.53
C SER A 57 -33.54 -15.60 25.56
N ALA A 58 -33.04 -15.20 24.38
CA ALA A 58 -33.67 -15.47 23.08
C ALA A 58 -32.66 -15.23 21.92
N ASP A 59 -32.77 -16.09 20.91
CA ASP A 59 -32.04 -16.15 19.64
C ASP A 59 -31.93 -14.83 18.86
N GLY A 60 -30.85 -14.71 18.07
CA GLY A 60 -30.68 -13.64 17.09
C GLY A 60 -29.44 -13.80 16.22
N SER A 61 -29.59 -14.58 15.15
CA SER A 61 -28.74 -14.63 13.95
C SER A 61 -28.10 -13.29 13.56
N GLY A 62 -26.82 -13.30 13.18
CA GLY A 62 -26.21 -12.23 12.37
C GLY A 62 -24.78 -11.86 12.75
N GLY A 63 -23.84 -12.80 12.68
CA GLY A 63 -22.40 -12.49 12.76
C GLY A 63 -21.79 -12.50 11.36
N ALA A 64 -21.92 -11.40 10.63
CA ALA A 64 -21.19 -11.17 9.38
C ALA A 64 -20.67 -9.73 9.39
N GLY A 65 -19.38 -9.58 9.15
CA GLY A 65 -18.73 -8.30 8.94
C GLY A 65 -17.88 -7.86 10.12
N LEU A 66 -16.60 -8.25 10.11
CA LEU A 66 -15.45 -7.53 10.68
C LEU A 66 -14.14 -8.24 10.25
N ASP A 67 -14.03 -8.61 8.97
CA ASP A 67 -12.86 -9.31 8.41
C ASP A 67 -12.55 -8.74 7.01
N SER A 68 -11.98 -7.53 6.89
CA SER A 68 -11.57 -7.10 5.54
C SER A 68 -10.49 -6.05 5.38
N ASP A 69 -10.06 -5.21 6.31
CA ASP A 69 -9.22 -4.04 5.93
C ASP A 69 -7.93 -4.33 5.11
N ALA A 70 -7.24 -5.46 5.31
CA ALA A 70 -6.10 -5.87 4.46
C ALA A 70 -6.56 -6.52 3.13
N GLY A 71 -7.68 -7.25 3.16
CA GLY A 71 -8.38 -7.70 1.96
C GLY A 71 -8.91 -6.54 1.14
N GLU A 72 -9.42 -5.48 1.77
CA GLU A 72 -9.96 -4.27 1.15
C GLU A 72 -8.88 -3.45 0.44
N LEU A 73 -7.63 -3.46 0.94
CA LEU A 73 -6.51 -2.81 0.24
C LEU A 73 -6.21 -3.53 -1.08
N ALA A 74 -6.09 -4.86 -1.04
CA ALA A 74 -5.88 -5.69 -2.22
C ALA A 74 -7.12 -5.70 -3.16
N ASP A 75 -8.32 -5.72 -2.59
CA ASP A 75 -9.59 -5.72 -3.32
C ASP A 75 -9.88 -4.34 -3.93
N LEU A 76 -9.46 -3.25 -3.30
CA LEU A 76 -9.53 -1.89 -3.86
C LEU A 76 -8.49 -1.72 -4.96
N ALA A 77 -7.26 -2.22 -4.74
CA ALA A 77 -6.23 -2.30 -5.75
C ALA A 77 -6.72 -3.06 -7.00
N GLU A 78 -7.44 -4.17 -6.79
CA GLU A 78 -8.04 -4.98 -7.85
C GLU A 78 -9.27 -4.31 -8.49
N GLN A 79 -10.19 -3.72 -7.71
CA GLN A 79 -11.36 -3.01 -8.24
C GLN A 79 -10.97 -1.79 -9.10
N LEU A 80 -9.90 -1.09 -8.74
CA LEU A 80 -9.36 0.00 -9.54
C LEU A 80 -8.64 -0.50 -10.79
N ALA A 81 -8.00 -1.69 -10.74
CA ALA A 81 -7.34 -2.30 -11.90
C ALA A 81 -8.33 -2.94 -12.90
N GLN A 82 -9.46 -3.48 -12.44
CA GLN A 82 -10.48 -4.14 -13.27
C GLN A 82 -11.47 -3.17 -13.95
N GLY A 83 -11.39 -1.87 -13.65
CA GLY A 83 -12.33 -0.85 -14.16
C GLY A 83 -12.21 -0.50 -15.65
N GLU A 84 -11.21 -1.00 -16.37
CA GLU A 84 -10.93 -0.57 -17.75
C GLU A 84 -11.04 -1.65 -18.86
N ASP A 85 -11.35 -2.92 -18.55
CA ASP A 85 -11.47 -3.97 -19.57
C ASP A 85 -12.88 -4.58 -19.67
N GLY A 86 -13.68 -3.99 -20.56
CA GLY A 86 -14.99 -4.49 -20.95
C GLY A 86 -14.96 -5.60 -22.01
N VAL A 87 -15.46 -6.78 -21.62
CA VAL A 87 -16.24 -7.77 -22.41
C VAL A 87 -15.49 -8.65 -23.42
N VAL A 88 -15.32 -9.94 -23.07
CA VAL A 88 -15.68 -11.07 -23.96
C VAL A 88 -16.30 -12.22 -23.13
N SER A 89 -17.56 -12.52 -23.42
CA SER A 89 -18.27 -13.73 -22.98
C SER A 89 -17.88 -14.96 -23.81
N GLY A 90 -17.72 -16.13 -23.16
CA GLY A 90 -17.46 -17.39 -23.85
C GLY A 90 -17.59 -18.65 -22.98
N THR A 91 -18.83 -19.12 -22.87
CA THR A 91 -19.38 -20.42 -22.41
C THR A 91 -18.46 -21.66 -22.23
N GLY A 92 -18.56 -22.29 -21.06
CA GLY A 92 -19.03 -23.69 -20.90
C GLY A 92 -18.00 -24.84 -20.80
N GLY A 93 -18.08 -25.65 -19.73
CA GLY A 93 -17.58 -27.04 -19.77
C GLY A 93 -17.12 -27.70 -18.46
N GLN A 94 -18.06 -28.33 -17.75
CA GLN A 94 -17.98 -29.59 -16.97
C GLN A 94 -16.89 -29.86 -15.89
N ARG A 95 -17.41 -30.29 -14.72
CA ARG A 95 -16.69 -30.92 -13.59
C ARG A 95 -16.25 -32.36 -13.88
N GLY A 96 -15.07 -32.69 -13.36
CA GLY A 96 -14.68 -34.02 -12.85
C GLY A 96 -13.20 -34.36 -13.10
N PRO A 97 -12.59 -35.33 -12.39
CA PRO A 97 -12.56 -35.57 -10.95
C PRO A 97 -11.14 -35.33 -10.36
N SER A 98 -11.07 -35.27 -9.02
CA SER A 98 -9.86 -35.30 -8.17
C SER A 98 -8.63 -35.96 -8.80
N GLY A 99 -7.68 -35.15 -9.23
CA GLY A 99 -6.41 -35.55 -9.83
C GLY A 99 -5.23 -34.94 -9.06
N LYS A 100 -4.25 -35.80 -8.80
CA LYS A 100 -2.93 -35.59 -8.17
C LYS A 100 -2.34 -34.19 -8.41
N LYS A 101 -1.76 -33.59 -7.35
CA LYS A 101 -0.83 -32.45 -7.43
C LYS A 101 0.04 -32.60 -8.67
N SER A 102 -0.11 -31.69 -9.62
CA SER A 102 0.59 -31.75 -10.89
C SER A 102 2.08 -31.50 -10.65
N ASP A 103 2.92 -32.13 -11.47
CA ASP A 103 4.38 -31.95 -11.46
C ASP A 103 4.83 -30.50 -11.79
N ALA A 104 3.88 -29.57 -11.99
CA ALA A 104 4.12 -28.13 -12.10
C ALA A 104 4.42 -27.49 -10.74
N ASP A 105 3.80 -27.98 -9.66
CA ASP A 105 4.13 -27.57 -8.27
C ASP A 105 5.52 -28.08 -7.86
N ALA A 106 6.02 -29.14 -8.50
CA ALA A 106 7.26 -29.84 -8.15
C ALA A 106 8.50 -29.33 -8.90
N ARG A 107 8.34 -28.39 -9.84
CA ARG A 107 9.47 -27.70 -10.50
C ARG A 107 9.87 -26.38 -9.85
N VAL A 108 9.17 -25.97 -8.79
CA VAL A 108 9.60 -24.88 -7.90
C VAL A 108 10.70 -25.44 -7.00
N GLY A 109 11.87 -25.69 -7.58
CA GLY A 109 13.03 -26.24 -6.89
C GLY A 109 14.26 -25.51 -7.38
N SER A 110 14.79 -24.62 -6.53
CA SER A 110 16.05 -23.84 -6.63
C SER A 110 16.05 -22.46 -7.29
N GLU A 111 14.96 -21.96 -7.89
CA GLU A 111 14.99 -20.67 -8.61
C GLU A 111 14.25 -19.49 -7.94
N VAL A 112 13.48 -19.70 -6.87
CA VAL A 112 12.81 -18.59 -6.15
C VAL A 112 12.86 -18.83 -4.64
N VAL A 113 13.06 -17.77 -3.88
CA VAL A 113 13.04 -17.76 -2.42
C VAL A 113 11.69 -17.22 -1.98
N ILE A 114 11.10 -17.86 -0.98
CA ILE A 114 9.79 -17.48 -0.45
C ILE A 114 9.97 -16.56 0.75
N GLY A 115 9.11 -15.55 0.86
CA GLY A 115 9.07 -14.66 1.99
C GLY A 115 7.67 -14.13 2.26
N SER A 116 7.60 -13.11 3.09
CA SER A 116 6.38 -12.39 3.44
C SER A 116 6.68 -10.93 3.68
N ASP A 117 5.64 -10.11 3.73
CA ASP A 117 5.73 -8.79 4.33
C ASP A 117 4.76 -8.71 5.52
N ILE A 118 5.10 -7.87 6.48
CA ILE A 118 4.33 -7.65 7.71
C ILE A 118 4.32 -6.18 8.04
N SER A 119 3.26 -5.72 8.69
CA SER A 119 3.13 -4.35 9.16
C SER A 119 2.09 -4.26 10.27
N TRP A 120 1.51 -3.08 10.48
CA TRP A 120 0.51 -2.81 11.49
C TRP A 120 -0.70 -3.78 11.52
N PRO A 121 -1.17 -4.42 10.43
CA PRO A 121 -2.29 -5.37 10.52
C PRO A 121 -1.97 -6.58 11.41
N GLN A 122 -0.70 -7.01 11.43
CA GLN A 122 -0.21 -8.14 12.22
C GLN A 122 0.09 -7.76 13.68
N CYS A 123 0.03 -6.47 14.05
CA CYS A 123 0.16 -6.06 15.45
C CYS A 123 -0.96 -6.62 16.33
N PRO A 124 -0.73 -6.76 17.66
CA PRO A 124 -1.78 -7.10 18.61
C PRO A 124 -3.03 -6.22 18.39
N ARG A 125 -4.21 -6.83 18.46
CA ARG A 125 -5.47 -6.18 18.07
C ARG A 125 -5.71 -4.86 18.83
N GLY A 126 -6.09 -3.82 18.09
CA GLY A 126 -6.51 -2.52 18.63
C GLY A 126 -5.40 -1.46 18.73
N MET A 127 -4.17 -1.78 18.35
CA MET A 127 -3.08 -0.81 18.24
C MET A 127 -3.26 0.11 17.03
N GLY A 128 -2.46 1.19 16.96
CA GLY A 128 -2.43 2.12 15.83
C GLY A 128 -3.31 3.36 16.00
N ILE A 129 -3.59 4.04 14.89
CA ILE A 129 -4.48 5.21 14.80
C ILE A 129 -5.93 4.77 14.62
N PRO A 130 -6.93 5.66 14.91
CA PRO A 130 -8.35 5.32 14.77
C PRO A 130 -8.75 4.74 13.40
N GLU A 131 -8.18 5.24 12.32
CA GLU A 131 -8.47 4.86 10.94
C GLU A 131 -7.81 3.53 10.54
N LYS A 132 -6.77 3.10 11.27
CA LYS A 132 -5.96 1.91 10.95
C LYS A 132 -5.68 1.10 12.22
N ARG A 133 -6.76 0.61 12.85
CA ARG A 133 -6.68 -0.25 14.04
C ARG A 133 -6.26 -1.66 13.65
N SER A 134 -5.16 -2.15 14.22
CA SER A 134 -4.66 -3.50 13.93
C SER A 134 -5.68 -4.60 14.24
N GLN A 135 -5.73 -5.62 13.39
CA GLN A 135 -6.71 -6.72 13.51
C GLN A 135 -6.13 -7.97 14.21
N GLY A 136 -4.81 -8.04 14.36
CA GLY A 136 -4.10 -9.24 14.82
C GLY A 136 -4.00 -10.28 13.71
N MET A 137 -3.67 -9.83 12.49
CA MET A 137 -3.46 -10.70 11.34
C MET A 137 -2.31 -11.68 11.60
N PRO A 138 -2.32 -12.86 10.97
CA PRO A 138 -1.36 -13.90 11.32
C PRO A 138 0.07 -13.55 10.86
N MET A 139 1.08 -13.90 11.67
CA MET A 139 2.53 -13.75 11.37
C MET A 139 3.03 -14.79 10.36
N PRO A 140 4.03 -14.52 9.49
CA PRO A 140 4.41 -15.32 8.33
C PRO A 140 4.47 -16.84 8.53
N LEU A 141 4.30 -17.58 7.43
CA LEU A 141 4.38 -19.05 7.46
C LEU A 141 5.83 -19.52 7.69
N PRO A 142 6.04 -20.76 8.21
CA PRO A 142 7.37 -21.27 8.51
C PRO A 142 8.30 -21.47 7.30
N ASP A 143 7.77 -21.37 6.08
CA ASP A 143 8.52 -21.45 4.81
C ASP A 143 9.06 -20.10 4.33
N ALA A 144 8.77 -19.00 5.04
CA ALA A 144 9.37 -17.70 4.77
C ALA A 144 10.87 -17.72 5.14
N GLU A 145 11.71 -17.30 4.21
CA GLU A 145 13.15 -17.13 4.39
C GLU A 145 13.55 -15.65 4.56
N PHE A 146 12.72 -14.74 4.05
CA PHE A 146 12.84 -13.30 4.24
C PHE A 146 11.51 -12.65 4.65
N VAL A 147 11.61 -11.48 5.29
CA VAL A 147 10.48 -10.63 5.65
C VAL A 147 10.76 -9.17 5.31
N ILE A 148 9.78 -8.49 4.73
CA ILE A 148 9.81 -7.04 4.50
C ILE A 148 8.93 -6.38 5.57
N VAL A 149 9.52 -5.58 6.45
CA VAL A 149 8.81 -4.99 7.60
C VAL A 149 8.32 -3.59 7.27
N GLY A 150 7.02 -3.36 7.44
CA GLY A 150 6.34 -2.10 7.19
C GLY A 150 6.61 -1.09 8.29
N LEU A 151 7.05 0.11 7.89
CA LEU A 151 7.46 1.15 8.83
C LEU A 151 6.30 2.04 9.29
N THR A 152 5.16 1.99 8.60
CA THR A 152 4.03 2.90 8.83
C THR A 152 2.76 2.19 9.27
N ASN A 153 1.87 2.90 9.96
CA ASN A 153 0.51 2.45 10.28
C ASN A 153 -0.51 2.97 9.26
N GLY A 154 -0.23 2.82 7.97
CA GLY A 154 -1.01 3.40 6.88
C GLY A 154 -0.32 4.63 6.30
N PRO A 155 -0.64 5.86 6.73
CA PRO A 155 -0.07 7.06 6.12
C PRO A 155 1.38 7.31 6.55
N GLY A 156 2.09 8.12 5.75
CA GLY A 156 3.36 8.72 6.13
C GLY A 156 3.26 9.49 7.45
N PHE A 157 4.38 9.59 8.17
CA PHE A 157 4.49 10.17 9.52
C PHE A 157 3.72 9.46 10.65
N THR A 158 3.13 8.29 10.40
CA THR A 158 2.53 7.46 11.45
C THR A 158 3.28 6.15 11.53
N PRO A 159 4.01 5.86 12.63
CA PRO A 159 4.87 4.68 12.70
C PRO A 159 4.03 3.42 12.92
N ASN A 160 4.49 2.29 12.41
CA ASN A 160 3.96 0.98 12.76
C ASN A 160 4.02 0.81 14.30
N PRO A 161 2.88 0.58 14.99
CA PRO A 161 2.79 0.66 16.44
C PRO A 161 3.47 -0.50 17.16
N CYS A 162 3.81 -1.59 16.47
CA CYS A 162 4.52 -2.73 17.03
C CYS A 162 5.81 -3.04 16.25
N LEU A 163 6.41 -2.03 15.61
CA LEU A 163 7.62 -2.21 14.78
C LEU A 163 8.74 -2.94 15.53
N ALA A 164 9.04 -2.55 16.77
CA ALA A 164 10.08 -3.19 17.58
C ALA A 164 9.77 -4.67 17.83
N ASP A 165 8.54 -5.01 18.22
CA ASP A 165 8.13 -6.40 18.45
C ASP A 165 8.23 -7.26 17.17
N GLN A 166 7.95 -6.66 16.01
CA GLN A 166 8.08 -7.33 14.71
C GLN A 166 9.55 -7.54 14.31
N VAL A 167 10.42 -6.58 14.61
CA VAL A 167 11.86 -6.74 14.44
C VAL A 167 12.36 -7.88 15.32
N ASP A 168 12.03 -7.88 16.62
CA ASP A 168 12.41 -8.96 17.55
C ASP A 168 11.92 -10.32 17.05
N TRP A 169 10.70 -10.39 16.53
CA TRP A 169 10.18 -11.62 15.93
C TRP A 169 11.02 -12.09 14.74
N VAL A 170 11.42 -11.18 13.84
CA VAL A 170 12.31 -11.50 12.71
C VAL A 170 13.67 -12.02 13.19
N LEU A 171 14.24 -11.42 14.25
CA LEU A 171 15.50 -11.86 14.87
C LEU A 171 15.38 -13.29 15.43
N ASP A 172 14.34 -13.55 16.21
CA ASP A 172 14.09 -14.85 16.84
C ASP A 172 13.93 -15.97 15.81
N HIS A 173 13.39 -15.64 14.63
CA HIS A 173 13.18 -16.60 13.53
C HIS A 173 14.38 -16.66 12.56
N ARG A 174 15.39 -15.79 12.75
CA ARG A 174 16.62 -15.70 11.93
C ARG A 174 16.31 -15.50 10.44
N LEU A 175 15.33 -14.66 10.15
CA LEU A 175 14.92 -14.35 8.78
C LEU A 175 15.78 -13.23 8.20
N LEU A 176 15.96 -13.25 6.89
CA LEU A 176 16.47 -12.10 6.15
C LEU A 176 15.44 -10.97 6.22
N VAL A 177 15.89 -9.71 6.30
CA VAL A 177 14.99 -8.57 6.54
C VAL A 177 15.23 -7.41 5.57
N ALA A 178 14.14 -6.86 5.07
CA ALA A 178 14.10 -5.57 4.39
C ALA A 178 13.02 -4.68 5.03
N ALA A 179 12.91 -3.42 4.59
CA ALA A 179 11.85 -2.52 5.06
C ALA A 179 11.04 -1.97 3.90
N TYR A 180 9.79 -1.64 4.17
CA TYR A 180 8.96 -0.86 3.26
C TYR A 180 8.20 0.24 4.01
N ALA A 181 7.83 1.30 3.31
CA ALA A 181 6.99 2.34 3.89
C ALA A 181 5.97 2.84 2.86
N VAL A 182 4.72 2.91 3.30
CA VAL A 182 3.63 3.51 2.54
C VAL A 182 3.90 5.00 2.38
N ALA A 183 3.92 5.46 1.13
CA ALA A 183 3.93 6.88 0.81
C ALA A 183 2.51 7.43 0.91
N SER A 184 2.35 8.66 1.40
CA SER A 184 1.05 9.32 1.41
C SER A 184 1.13 10.79 1.02
N TYR A 185 0.08 11.28 0.38
CA TYR A 185 -0.06 12.70 0.09
C TYR A 185 -0.32 13.48 1.38
N PRO A 186 0.38 14.60 1.64
CA PRO A 186 0.23 15.35 2.88
C PRO A 186 -1.00 16.27 2.86
N ASP A 187 -1.58 16.49 4.04
CA ASP A 187 -2.54 17.56 4.25
C ASP A 187 -1.86 18.95 4.29
N ALA A 188 -2.67 20.01 4.31
CA ALA A 188 -2.16 21.38 4.31
C ALA A 188 -1.29 21.69 5.54
N ALA A 189 -1.67 21.19 6.71
CA ALA A 189 -0.92 21.41 7.94
C ALA A 189 0.47 20.76 7.89
N THR A 190 0.57 19.55 7.33
CA THR A 190 1.83 18.84 7.13
C THR A 190 2.72 19.57 6.12
N VAL A 191 2.14 20.11 5.05
CA VAL A 191 2.88 20.93 4.08
C VAL A 191 3.39 22.22 4.72
N ASP A 192 2.63 22.84 5.62
CA ASP A 192 3.06 24.02 6.37
C ASP A 192 4.14 23.71 7.40
N ALA A 193 4.07 22.54 8.04
CA ALA A 193 5.09 22.10 8.99
C ALA A 193 6.42 21.73 8.33
N TYR A 194 6.39 21.02 7.20
CA TYR A 194 7.57 20.37 6.64
C TYR A 194 7.98 20.83 5.24
N GLY A 195 7.15 21.63 4.55
CA GLY A 195 7.38 21.98 3.15
C GLY A 195 8.63 22.84 2.90
N ASP A 196 9.16 23.51 3.92
CA ASP A 196 10.43 24.23 3.85
C ASP A 196 11.62 23.47 4.46
N GLN A 197 11.38 22.25 4.95
CA GLN A 197 12.38 21.40 5.60
C GLN A 197 12.87 20.32 4.64
N GLY A 198 13.93 20.62 3.90
CA GLY A 198 14.55 19.63 3.03
C GLY A 198 15.46 20.25 1.98
N PRO A 199 16.02 19.44 1.09
CA PRO A 199 17.02 19.90 0.15
C PRO A 199 16.43 20.51 -1.13
N PHE A 200 15.10 20.59 -1.26
CA PHE A 200 14.42 21.14 -2.43
C PHE A 200 14.01 22.61 -2.23
N PRO A 201 14.08 23.46 -3.27
CA PRO A 201 13.65 24.85 -3.16
C PRO A 201 12.17 24.98 -2.78
N ALA A 202 11.88 25.54 -1.61
CA ALA A 202 10.52 25.66 -1.07
C ALA A 202 9.67 26.78 -1.70
N ALA A 203 10.20 27.48 -2.72
CA ALA A 203 9.51 28.60 -3.39
C ALA A 203 8.30 28.15 -4.24
N THR A 204 8.17 26.86 -4.54
CA THR A 204 7.06 26.31 -5.33
C THR A 204 6.32 25.22 -4.55
N LYS A 205 5.03 25.01 -4.88
CA LYS A 205 4.24 23.91 -4.30
C LYS A 205 4.93 22.55 -4.49
N ILE A 206 5.46 22.29 -5.68
CA ILE A 206 6.18 21.05 -5.99
C ILE A 206 7.42 20.88 -5.12
N GLY A 207 8.24 21.93 -4.97
CA GLY A 207 9.41 21.89 -4.10
C GLY A 207 9.04 21.63 -2.64
N ARG A 208 7.93 22.22 -2.17
CA ARG A 208 7.41 21.95 -0.83
C ARG A 208 6.95 20.50 -0.67
N LEU A 209 6.24 19.93 -1.64
CA LEU A 209 5.82 18.52 -1.61
C LEU A 209 7.02 17.56 -1.60
N LYS A 210 8.07 17.85 -2.38
CA LYS A 210 9.33 17.10 -2.34
C LYS A 210 9.97 17.14 -0.95
N ASN A 211 9.99 18.30 -0.29
CA ASN A 211 10.49 18.40 1.08
C ASN A 211 9.62 17.61 2.06
N VAL A 212 8.30 17.60 1.90
CA VAL A 212 7.43 16.78 2.76
C VAL A 212 7.74 15.28 2.58
N GLY A 213 7.89 14.79 1.35
CA GLY A 213 8.30 13.40 1.09
C GLY A 213 9.67 13.09 1.69
N TYR A 214 10.64 13.99 1.55
CA TYR A 214 11.96 13.87 2.18
C TYR A 214 11.85 13.73 3.70
N GLN A 215 10.95 14.48 4.33
CA GLN A 215 10.72 14.41 5.77
C GLN A 215 9.97 13.12 6.18
N GLN A 216 9.09 12.57 5.34
CA GLN A 216 8.51 11.23 5.58
C GLN A 216 9.60 10.16 5.64
N ALA A 217 10.55 10.17 4.68
CA ALA A 217 11.67 9.23 4.69
C ALA A 217 12.51 9.39 5.98
N ARG A 218 12.83 10.62 6.39
CA ARG A 218 13.58 10.87 7.63
C ARG A 218 12.84 10.40 8.88
N PHE A 219 11.53 10.58 8.92
CA PHE A 219 10.70 10.05 9.99
C PHE A 219 10.81 8.52 10.07
N ASN A 220 10.68 7.84 8.92
CA ASN A 220 10.78 6.39 8.83
C ASN A 220 12.18 5.87 9.21
N VAL A 221 13.26 6.55 8.81
CA VAL A 221 14.64 6.24 9.24
C VAL A 221 14.79 6.37 10.76
N GLY A 222 14.17 7.39 11.37
CA GLY A 222 14.10 7.51 12.82
C GLY A 222 13.40 6.32 13.49
N SER A 223 12.25 5.90 12.94
CA SER A 223 11.50 4.72 13.42
C SER A 223 12.31 3.43 13.30
N MET A 224 13.02 3.21 12.20
CA MET A 224 13.93 2.06 12.03
C MET A 224 15.02 2.07 13.10
N GLY A 225 15.69 3.20 13.30
CA GLY A 225 16.74 3.33 14.31
C GLY A 225 16.24 3.07 15.73
N ALA A 226 15.03 3.52 16.06
CA ALA A 226 14.40 3.27 17.37
C ALA A 226 14.04 1.80 17.59
N ALA A 227 13.69 1.07 16.53
CA ALA A 227 13.37 -0.35 16.57
C ALA A 227 14.60 -1.27 16.38
N GLY A 228 15.78 -0.72 16.11
CA GLY A 228 16.97 -1.51 15.79
C GLY A 228 16.92 -2.21 14.42
N LEU A 229 16.03 -1.79 13.53
CA LEU A 229 15.89 -2.37 12.20
C LEU A 229 17.02 -1.90 11.27
N GLN A 230 17.82 -2.85 10.80
CA GLN A 230 18.82 -2.64 9.76
C GLN A 230 18.33 -3.28 8.45
N THR A 231 18.51 -2.57 7.34
CA THR A 231 18.13 -3.01 6.00
C THR A 231 19.03 -2.35 4.96
N PRO A 232 19.39 -3.00 3.85
CA PRO A 232 20.10 -2.34 2.75
C PRO A 232 19.17 -1.44 1.91
N ILE A 233 17.88 -1.77 1.85
CA ILE A 233 16.90 -1.13 0.97
C ILE A 233 15.64 -0.73 1.73
N VAL A 234 15.00 0.35 1.29
CA VAL A 234 13.61 0.69 1.65
C VAL A 234 12.73 0.69 0.40
N TRP A 235 11.72 -0.17 0.40
CA TRP A 235 10.69 -0.20 -0.64
C TRP A 235 9.66 0.92 -0.39
N ILE A 236 9.49 1.80 -1.37
CA ILE A 236 8.49 2.86 -1.34
C ILE A 236 7.19 2.27 -1.88
N ASP A 237 6.23 2.07 -0.99
CA ASP A 237 4.91 1.55 -1.31
C ASP A 237 4.02 2.70 -1.81
N VAL A 238 3.64 2.59 -3.09
CA VAL A 238 2.84 3.59 -3.82
C VAL A 238 1.56 2.94 -4.30
N GLU A 239 0.52 3.08 -3.50
CA GLU A 239 -0.82 2.61 -3.79
C GLU A 239 -1.90 3.52 -3.16
N PRO A 240 -3.17 3.43 -3.58
CA PRO A 240 -4.28 4.07 -2.90
C PRO A 240 -4.42 3.60 -1.44
N VAL A 241 -4.45 4.55 -0.51
CA VAL A 241 -4.65 4.25 0.92
C VAL A 241 -6.06 4.69 1.34
N PRO A 242 -6.94 3.78 1.79
CA PRO A 242 -8.22 4.12 2.37
C PRO A 242 -8.05 5.12 3.51
N ASP A 243 -8.94 6.11 3.57
CA ASP A 243 -8.95 7.25 4.50
C ASP A 243 -7.83 8.29 4.30
N PHE A 244 -6.82 7.99 3.49
CA PHE A 244 -5.69 8.89 3.21
C PHE A 244 -5.51 9.09 1.70
N PRO A 245 -6.46 9.78 1.03
CA PRO A 245 -6.49 9.87 -0.42
C PRO A 245 -5.29 10.65 -0.96
N TRP A 246 -4.76 10.16 -2.08
CA TRP A 246 -3.82 10.91 -2.91
C TRP A 246 -4.49 12.14 -3.54
N SER A 247 -3.68 13.10 -3.99
CA SER A 247 -4.20 14.20 -4.80
C SER A 247 -4.67 13.66 -6.16
N ALA A 248 -5.63 14.33 -6.79
CA ALA A 248 -6.01 14.06 -8.18
C ALA A 248 -4.96 14.55 -9.21
N ASP A 249 -3.85 15.13 -8.76
CA ASP A 249 -2.75 15.61 -9.58
C ASP A 249 -1.53 14.65 -9.45
N PRO A 250 -1.29 13.77 -10.44
CA PRO A 250 -0.20 12.81 -10.39
C PRO A 250 1.18 13.45 -10.30
N ILE A 251 1.36 14.67 -10.82
CA ILE A 251 2.63 15.41 -10.73
C ILE A 251 2.89 15.84 -9.27
N ALA A 252 1.84 16.24 -8.56
CA ALA A 252 1.94 16.58 -7.15
C ALA A 252 2.24 15.34 -6.30
N ASN A 253 1.63 14.19 -6.60
CA ASN A 253 1.90 12.92 -5.93
C ASN A 253 3.33 12.45 -6.19
N ALA A 254 3.76 12.47 -7.46
CA ALA A 254 5.12 12.12 -7.87
C ALA A 254 6.18 12.96 -7.14
N ALA A 255 5.91 14.25 -6.92
CA ALA A 255 6.79 15.11 -6.14
C ALA A 255 7.03 14.60 -4.71
N VAL A 256 6.01 14.05 -4.05
CA VAL A 256 6.17 13.45 -2.71
C VAL A 256 7.06 12.20 -2.79
N VAL A 257 6.82 11.33 -3.77
CA VAL A 257 7.59 10.08 -3.98
C VAL A 257 9.05 10.37 -4.33
N GLU A 258 9.34 11.35 -5.19
CA GLU A 258 10.70 11.82 -5.47
C GLU A 258 11.40 12.35 -4.21
N GLY A 259 10.64 13.00 -3.33
CA GLY A 259 11.12 13.46 -2.03
C GLY A 259 11.54 12.31 -1.12
N LEU A 260 10.67 11.30 -0.97
CA LEU A 260 10.93 10.06 -0.23
C LEU A 260 12.18 9.35 -0.75
N ALA A 261 12.24 9.14 -2.07
CA ALA A 261 13.36 8.50 -2.75
C ALA A 261 14.69 9.15 -2.41
N ARG A 262 14.76 10.49 -2.52
CA ARG A 262 15.96 11.23 -2.12
C ARG A 262 16.23 11.12 -0.62
N GLY A 263 15.22 11.17 0.23
CA GLY A 263 15.38 11.10 1.68
C GLY A 263 15.99 9.78 2.15
N TYR A 264 15.60 8.65 1.55
CA TYR A 264 16.22 7.36 1.84
C TYR A 264 17.64 7.25 1.27
N ALA A 265 17.85 7.69 0.02
CA ALA A 265 19.16 7.68 -0.60
C ALA A 265 20.18 8.55 0.15
N ASP A 266 19.80 9.76 0.56
CA ASP A 266 20.65 10.66 1.36
C ASP A 266 20.94 10.07 2.77
N ALA A 267 20.09 9.16 3.27
CA ALA A 267 20.30 8.42 4.50
C ALA A 267 21.15 7.14 4.32
N GLY A 268 21.55 6.81 3.09
CA GLY A 268 22.45 5.70 2.77
C GLY A 268 21.75 4.38 2.45
N TYR A 269 20.44 4.38 2.20
CA TYR A 269 19.70 3.19 1.78
C TYR A 269 19.57 3.15 0.26
N GLU A 270 19.63 1.94 -0.29
CA GLU A 270 19.06 1.70 -1.62
C GLU A 270 17.54 1.91 -1.56
N ILE A 271 16.93 2.14 -2.72
CA ILE A 271 15.49 2.34 -2.84
C ILE A 271 14.90 1.42 -3.89
N GLY A 272 13.69 0.94 -3.63
CA GLY A 272 12.85 0.22 -4.59
C GLY A 272 11.42 0.74 -4.53
N VAL A 273 10.58 0.33 -5.46
CA VAL A 273 9.15 0.73 -5.48
C VAL A 273 8.23 -0.48 -5.47
N TYR A 274 7.11 -0.35 -4.77
CA TYR A 274 6.03 -1.33 -4.77
C TYR A 274 4.76 -0.75 -5.36
N SER A 275 4.14 -1.48 -6.29
CA SER A 275 2.84 -1.15 -6.86
C SER A 275 2.34 -2.25 -7.83
N THR A 276 1.27 -1.94 -8.56
CA THR A 276 0.96 -2.52 -9.88
C THR A 276 1.13 -1.44 -10.96
N PRO A 277 1.22 -1.80 -12.27
CA PRO A 277 1.28 -0.79 -13.33
C PRO A 277 0.08 0.18 -13.33
N SER A 278 -1.14 -0.32 -13.10
CA SER A 278 -2.34 0.50 -13.07
C SER A 278 -2.37 1.45 -11.88
N LEU A 279 -2.00 0.98 -10.68
CA LEU A 279 -1.95 1.83 -9.49
C LEU A 279 -0.87 2.90 -9.61
N TRP A 280 0.31 2.54 -10.11
CA TRP A 280 1.39 3.50 -10.31
C TRP A 280 1.00 4.60 -11.29
N GLN A 281 0.46 4.22 -12.46
CA GLN A 281 -0.02 5.19 -13.44
C GLN A 281 -1.14 6.07 -12.87
N GLY A 282 -2.06 5.48 -12.09
CA GLY A 282 -3.15 6.22 -11.46
C GLY A 282 -2.70 7.20 -10.38
N VAL A 283 -1.68 6.85 -9.58
CA VAL A 283 -1.21 7.65 -8.45
C VAL A 283 -0.15 8.67 -8.87
N VAL A 284 0.90 8.25 -9.58
CA VAL A 284 2.07 9.09 -9.91
C VAL A 284 2.29 9.30 -11.40
N GLY A 285 1.43 8.75 -12.27
CA GLY A 285 1.52 8.95 -13.71
C GLY A 285 2.79 8.34 -14.30
N ASP A 286 3.48 9.12 -15.13
CA ASP A 286 4.67 8.67 -15.87
C ASP A 286 5.99 8.75 -15.04
N LEU A 287 5.91 8.83 -13.71
CA LEU A 287 7.09 8.87 -12.86
C LEU A 287 7.96 7.63 -13.11
N SER A 288 9.24 7.85 -13.40
CA SER A 288 10.27 6.81 -13.45
C SER A 288 11.48 7.24 -12.64
N LEU A 289 11.86 6.40 -11.69
CA LEU A 289 13.00 6.62 -10.80
C LEU A 289 14.22 5.80 -11.25
N GLY A 290 14.03 4.81 -12.14
CA GLY A 290 15.08 3.91 -12.59
C GLY A 290 15.56 2.94 -11.51
N VAL A 291 14.68 2.60 -10.56
CA VAL A 291 14.99 1.78 -9.38
C VAL A 291 14.36 0.38 -9.50
N PRO A 292 14.74 -0.60 -8.66
CA PRO A 292 14.14 -1.94 -8.69
C PRO A 292 12.67 -1.96 -8.25
N GLU A 293 11.93 -2.99 -8.67
CA GLU A 293 10.48 -3.12 -8.52
C GLU A 293 10.06 -4.36 -7.72
N TRP A 294 9.14 -4.15 -6.79
CA TRP A 294 8.37 -5.17 -6.07
C TRP A 294 6.93 -5.13 -6.60
N ARG A 295 6.51 -6.18 -7.32
CA ARG A 295 5.30 -6.15 -8.14
C ARG A 295 4.17 -6.92 -7.48
N ALA A 296 3.08 -6.22 -7.18
CA ALA A 296 1.93 -6.80 -6.52
C ALA A 296 1.09 -7.65 -7.48
N ALA A 297 0.57 -8.77 -6.99
CA ALA A 297 -0.41 -9.63 -7.67
C ALA A 297 -1.79 -9.66 -7.00
N GLY A 298 -1.95 -9.06 -5.81
CA GLY A 298 -3.24 -9.05 -5.08
C GLY A 298 -3.69 -10.44 -4.64
N GLN A 299 -5.01 -10.63 -4.48
CA GLN A 299 -5.67 -11.87 -4.05
C GLN A 299 -5.68 -12.96 -5.15
N THR A 300 -4.49 -13.32 -5.64
CA THR A 300 -4.32 -14.25 -6.77
C THR A 300 -3.58 -15.51 -6.34
N SER A 301 -2.29 -15.65 -6.70
CA SER A 301 -1.49 -16.85 -6.41
C SER A 301 0.00 -16.60 -6.57
N ALA A 302 0.82 -17.51 -6.01
CA ALA A 302 2.27 -17.52 -6.24
C ALA A 302 2.65 -17.60 -7.74
N ALA A 303 1.89 -18.35 -8.54
CA ALA A 303 2.16 -18.48 -9.97
C ALA A 303 1.91 -17.16 -10.72
N GLU A 304 0.89 -16.40 -10.33
CA GLU A 304 0.63 -15.07 -10.86
C GLU A 304 1.71 -14.08 -10.40
N ALA A 305 2.07 -14.07 -9.12
CA ALA A 305 3.18 -13.24 -8.62
C ALA A 305 4.49 -13.50 -9.38
N LEU A 306 4.81 -14.76 -9.68
CA LEU A 306 5.98 -15.12 -10.48
C LEU A 306 5.85 -14.65 -11.94
N SER A 307 4.67 -14.77 -12.54
CA SER A 307 4.38 -14.24 -13.88
C SER A 307 4.62 -12.73 -13.96
N ARG A 308 4.31 -11.99 -12.87
CA ARG A 308 4.53 -10.53 -12.78
C ARG A 308 6.00 -10.11 -12.72
N CYS A 309 6.93 -11.03 -12.56
CA CYS A 309 8.35 -10.74 -12.77
C CYS A 309 8.68 -10.45 -14.25
N GLY A 310 7.80 -10.78 -15.19
CA GLY A 310 7.98 -10.51 -16.62
C GLY A 310 7.84 -9.04 -17.01
N ALA A 311 8.38 -8.66 -18.18
CA ALA A 311 8.44 -7.26 -18.64
C ALA A 311 7.05 -6.58 -18.76
N ASP A 312 5.99 -7.35 -19.04
CA ASP A 312 4.63 -6.84 -19.22
C ASP A 312 4.03 -6.22 -17.93
N TRP A 313 4.65 -6.50 -16.78
CA TRP A 313 4.22 -6.02 -15.47
C TRP A 313 5.15 -4.96 -14.89
N SER A 314 6.00 -4.35 -15.72
CA SER A 314 6.85 -3.25 -15.28
C SER A 314 6.02 -2.05 -14.85
N ILE A 315 6.40 -1.48 -13.71
CA ILE A 315 5.72 -0.35 -13.08
C ILE A 315 6.27 0.97 -13.62
N GLN A 316 7.60 1.10 -13.65
CA GLN A 316 8.32 2.31 -14.03
C GLN A 316 9.60 2.06 -14.83
N GLY A 317 9.76 0.85 -15.37
CA GLY A 317 10.88 0.43 -16.21
C GLY A 317 12.06 -0.18 -15.45
N GLY A 318 11.89 -0.50 -14.17
CA GLY A 318 12.92 -1.09 -13.32
C GLY A 318 12.99 -2.62 -13.36
N ASP A 319 14.09 -3.16 -12.83
CA ASP A 319 14.29 -4.61 -12.69
C ASP A 319 13.29 -5.21 -11.70
N ALA A 320 12.68 -6.33 -12.05
CA ALA A 320 11.76 -7.05 -11.16
C ALA A 320 12.56 -7.82 -10.10
N VAL A 321 12.36 -7.48 -8.82
CA VAL A 321 13.06 -8.14 -7.71
C VAL A 321 12.14 -9.08 -6.95
N LEU A 322 10.90 -8.64 -6.71
CA LEU A 322 9.94 -9.36 -5.88
C LEU A 322 8.58 -9.41 -6.56
N GLY A 323 7.86 -10.52 -6.37
CA GLY A 323 6.43 -10.65 -6.64
C GLY A 323 5.67 -10.90 -5.35
N GLN A 324 4.56 -10.18 -5.13
CA GLN A 324 3.67 -10.39 -3.98
C GLN A 324 2.35 -11.03 -4.41
N TRP A 325 1.78 -11.91 -3.60
CA TRP A 325 0.36 -12.27 -3.65
C TRP A 325 -0.22 -12.32 -2.24
N VAL A 326 -1.54 -12.24 -2.13
CA VAL A 326 -2.24 -12.42 -0.86
C VAL A 326 -2.89 -13.81 -0.84
N GLU A 327 -2.69 -14.53 0.25
CA GLU A 327 -3.25 -15.87 0.46
C GLU A 327 -3.50 -16.09 1.96
N ASP A 328 -4.66 -16.65 2.31
CA ASP A 328 -5.03 -17.00 3.68
C ASP A 328 -4.83 -15.84 4.70
N ARG A 329 -5.13 -14.61 4.27
CA ARG A 329 -4.94 -13.34 5.02
C ARG A 329 -3.48 -13.04 5.35
N ARG A 330 -2.57 -13.36 4.42
CA ARG A 330 -1.14 -13.10 4.52
C ARG A 330 -0.63 -12.51 3.22
N ASP A 331 0.24 -11.52 3.36
CA ASP A 331 1.04 -11.05 2.26
C ASP A 331 2.24 -12.01 2.11
N ARG A 332 2.25 -12.69 0.97
CA ARG A 332 3.24 -13.68 0.59
C ARG A 332 4.09 -13.09 -0.52
N ASN A 333 5.38 -13.36 -0.46
CA ASN A 333 6.34 -12.86 -1.44
C ASN A 333 7.19 -13.99 -2.00
N LEU A 334 7.68 -13.77 -3.21
CA LEU A 334 8.73 -14.56 -3.82
C LEU A 334 9.77 -13.64 -4.47
N THR A 335 10.99 -14.14 -4.60
CA THR A 335 11.99 -13.49 -5.44
C THR A 335 11.70 -13.74 -6.91
N CYS A 336 11.92 -12.73 -7.75
CA CYS A 336 11.94 -12.91 -9.19
C CYS A 336 13.19 -13.69 -9.63
N PRO A 337 13.16 -14.39 -10.79
CA PRO A 337 14.27 -15.21 -11.23
C PRO A 337 15.60 -14.44 -11.31
N GLY A 338 16.67 -15.02 -10.77
CA GLY A 338 18.02 -14.46 -10.70
C GLY A 338 18.35 -13.75 -9.38
N VAL A 339 17.34 -13.27 -8.64
CA VAL A 339 17.51 -12.53 -7.38
C VAL A 339 17.97 -13.45 -6.24
N GLU A 340 17.58 -14.72 -6.28
CA GLU A 340 17.98 -15.76 -5.33
C GLU A 340 19.51 -15.94 -5.23
N SER A 341 20.24 -15.51 -6.27
CA SER A 341 21.70 -15.59 -6.31
C SER A 341 22.42 -14.49 -5.51
N ASP A 342 21.71 -13.42 -5.12
CA ASP A 342 22.27 -12.26 -4.41
C ASP A 342 21.28 -11.61 -3.44
N LEU A 343 20.80 -12.39 -2.47
CA LEU A 343 19.84 -11.90 -1.47
C LEU A 343 20.41 -10.80 -0.57
N VAL A 344 21.74 -10.74 -0.38
CA VAL A 344 22.38 -9.76 0.52
C VAL A 344 22.31 -8.33 0.00
N THR A 345 22.09 -8.16 -1.31
CA THR A 345 21.81 -6.84 -1.90
C THR A 345 20.46 -6.29 -1.46
N TRP A 346 19.48 -7.17 -1.23
CA TRP A 346 18.08 -6.79 -0.96
C TRP A 346 17.69 -6.94 0.51
N PHE A 347 18.39 -7.79 1.24
CA PHE A 347 18.04 -8.12 2.62
C PHE A 347 19.26 -8.09 3.52
N HIS A 348 19.05 -7.62 4.74
CA HIS A 348 20.00 -7.76 5.83
C HIS A 348 19.78 -9.09 6.54
N GLN A 349 20.86 -9.73 6.97
CA GLN A 349 20.77 -10.82 7.94
C GLN A 349 21.12 -10.26 9.33
N PRO A 350 20.13 -10.13 10.24
CA PRO A 350 20.32 -9.50 11.54
C PRO A 350 21.29 -10.21 12.50
#